data_AF-A2SMQ2-F1
#
_entry.id   AF-A2SMQ2-F1
#
_cell.length_a   1.000
_cell.length_b   1.000
_cell.length_c   1.000
_cell.angle_alpha   90.00
_cell.angle_beta   90.00
_cell.angle_gamma   90.00
#
_symmetry.space_group_name_H-M   'P 1'
#
loop_
_entity.id
_entity.type
_entity.pdbx_description
1 polymer ?
#
loop_
_entity_poly.entity_id
_entity_poly.type
_entity_poly.pdbx_seq_one_letter_code
_entity_poly.pdbx_strand_id
1 'polypeptide(L)'
;MNPFKPKALAPVPTTDLVGLFVATWSGRCRAKQGGKPLFVLNDTPLNDADLGSESGVLPLVMWHAENVYRYGIKESGFGASFRQDADALLQRTVGLQKVHRSTAELLCFTLEALEDIRAHLPRSMKSPTATELRSLVAQFAHEMGVVPGVAPVSGQSFGARPHG
;
A
#
# COMPACT_ATOMS: atom_id res chain seq x y z
N MET A 1 25.06 8.64 -40.38
CA MET A 1 23.70 8.20 -39.99
C MET A 1 23.84 7.46 -38.67
N ASN A 2 23.41 8.06 -37.55
CA ASN A 2 23.43 7.38 -36.26
C ASN A 2 22.17 6.51 -36.12
N PRO A 3 22.28 5.21 -35.83
CA PRO A 3 21.13 4.43 -35.46
C PRO A 3 20.77 4.79 -34.01
N PHE A 4 19.66 5.50 -33.82
CA PHE A 4 18.99 5.57 -32.51
C PHE A 4 18.54 4.15 -32.15
N LYS A 5 19.38 3.40 -31.42
CA LYS A 5 18.92 2.21 -30.72
C LYS A 5 18.04 2.70 -29.56
N PRO A 6 16.74 2.36 -29.51
CA PRO A 6 15.95 2.64 -28.33
C PRO A 6 16.64 1.94 -27.16
N LYS A 7 17.05 2.72 -26.16
CA LYS A 7 17.56 2.18 -24.91
C LYS A 7 16.39 1.40 -24.31
N ALA A 8 16.46 0.07 -24.30
CA ALA A 8 15.43 -0.77 -23.71
C ALA A 8 15.28 -0.32 -22.25
N LEU A 9 14.15 0.30 -21.93
CA LEU A 9 13.80 0.63 -20.56
C LEU A 9 13.81 -0.69 -19.78
N ALA A 10 14.52 -0.72 -18.65
CA ALA A 10 14.51 -1.89 -17.79
C ALA A 10 13.05 -2.25 -17.46
N PRO A 11 12.69 -3.55 -17.39
CA PRO A 11 11.33 -3.94 -17.04
C PRO A 11 10.95 -3.29 -15.71
N VAL A 12 9.81 -2.57 -15.69
CA VAL A 12 9.30 -1.98 -14.45
C VAL A 12 8.87 -3.12 -13.54
N PRO A 13 9.38 -3.20 -12.30
CA PRO A 13 8.89 -4.12 -11.29
C PRO A 13 7.37 -4.13 -11.18
N THR A 14 6.77 -5.32 -11.08
CA THR A 14 5.31 -5.44 -10.89
C THR A 14 4.85 -4.68 -9.64
N THR A 15 5.65 -4.70 -8.58
CA THR A 15 5.32 -3.94 -7.36
C THR A 15 5.25 -2.43 -7.62
N ASP A 16 6.20 -1.86 -8.37
CA ASP A 16 6.19 -0.43 -8.74
C ASP A 16 4.94 -0.06 -9.54
N LEU A 17 4.53 -0.93 -10.48
CA LEU A 17 3.30 -0.73 -11.25
C LEU A 17 2.06 -0.70 -10.37
N VAL A 18 1.97 -1.62 -9.41
CA VAL A 18 0.85 -1.67 -8.47
C VAL A 18 0.88 -0.46 -7.53
N GLY A 19 2.05 -0.09 -7.01
CA GLY A 19 2.22 1.11 -6.19
C GLY A 19 1.77 2.38 -6.91
N LEU A 20 2.18 2.55 -8.17
CA LEU A 20 1.74 3.67 -9.02
C LEU A 20 0.23 3.65 -9.26
N PHE A 21 -0.35 2.46 -9.47
CA PHE A 21 -1.79 2.30 -9.65
C PHE A 21 -2.57 2.73 -8.40
N VAL A 22 -2.14 2.29 -7.21
CA VAL A 22 -2.75 2.66 -5.92
C VAL A 22 -2.65 4.17 -5.68
N ALA A 23 -1.49 4.76 -5.92
CA ALA A 23 -1.27 6.21 -5.80
C ALA A 23 -2.17 6.99 -6.79
N THR A 24 -2.30 6.51 -8.03
CA THR A 24 -3.13 7.16 -9.05
C THR A 24 -4.62 7.06 -8.72
N TRP A 25 -5.08 5.88 -8.29
CA TRP A 25 -6.46 5.68 -7.89
C TRP A 25 -6.83 6.54 -6.68
N SER A 26 -5.96 6.61 -5.68
CA SER A 26 -6.19 7.45 -4.49
C SER A 26 -6.25 8.93 -4.85
N GLY A 27 -5.31 9.42 -5.66
CA GLY A 27 -5.34 10.80 -6.18
C GLY A 27 -6.64 11.15 -6.90
N ARG A 28 -7.15 10.24 -7.75
CA ARG A 28 -8.44 10.42 -8.44
C ARG A 28 -9.63 10.47 -7.48
N CYS A 29 -9.67 9.60 -6.48
CA CYS A 29 -10.73 9.61 -5.48
C CYS A 29 -10.70 10.89 -4.62
N ARG A 30 -9.51 11.39 -4.25
CA ARG A 30 -9.37 12.67 -3.54
C ARG A 30 -9.83 13.86 -4.38
N ALA A 31 -9.48 13.89 -5.67
CA ALA A 31 -9.93 14.95 -6.58
C ALA A 31 -11.46 15.03 -6.64
N LYS A 32 -12.15 13.88 -6.68
CA LYS A 32 -13.63 13.81 -6.61
C LYS A 32 -14.20 14.27 -5.26
N GLN A 33 -13.41 14.22 -4.19
CA GLN A 33 -13.82 14.58 -2.82
C GLN A 33 -13.29 15.96 -2.37
N GLY A 34 -12.83 16.80 -3.31
CA GLY A 34 -12.33 18.14 -2.98
C GLY A 34 -11.00 18.13 -2.23
N GLY A 35 -10.12 17.15 -2.51
CA GLY A 35 -8.78 17.06 -1.92
C GLY A 35 -8.73 16.46 -0.51
N LYS A 36 -9.88 16.02 0.03
CA LYS A 36 -9.95 15.42 1.36
C LYS A 36 -9.24 14.06 1.42
N PRO A 37 -8.63 13.69 2.56
CA PRO A 37 -7.95 12.41 2.69
C PRO A 37 -8.92 11.24 2.61
N LEU A 38 -8.46 10.13 2.01
CA LEU A 38 -9.24 8.90 1.88
C LEU A 38 -9.08 7.96 3.06
N PHE A 39 -7.87 7.91 3.62
CA PHE A 39 -7.50 7.01 4.69
C PHE A 39 -6.75 7.77 5.76
N VAL A 40 -6.93 7.32 7.00
CA VAL A 40 -6.11 7.71 8.13
C VAL A 40 -5.57 6.47 8.83
N LEU A 41 -4.42 6.61 9.46
CA LEU A 41 -3.87 5.64 10.40
C LEU A 41 -3.53 6.37 11.68
N ASN A 42 -4.13 5.95 12.80
CA ASN A 42 -3.94 6.62 14.09
C ASN A 42 -4.17 8.13 14.02
N ASP A 43 -5.29 8.54 13.41
CA ASP A 43 -5.65 9.94 13.15
C ASP A 43 -4.72 10.72 12.21
N THR A 44 -3.69 10.09 11.65
CA THR A 44 -2.78 10.72 10.69
C THR A 44 -3.29 10.47 9.26
N PRO A 45 -3.62 11.52 8.49
CA PRO A 45 -4.00 11.36 7.09
C PRO A 45 -2.86 10.78 6.25
N LEU A 46 -3.19 9.80 5.42
CA LEU A 46 -2.23 9.20 4.51
C LEU A 46 -2.25 9.90 3.16
N ASN A 47 -1.06 10.16 2.61
CA ASN A 47 -0.92 10.71 1.27
C ASN A 47 -0.84 9.60 0.20
N ASP A 48 -0.89 9.96 -1.10
CA ASP A 48 -0.88 8.97 -2.19
C ASP A 48 0.43 8.18 -2.26
N ALA A 49 1.55 8.81 -1.87
CA ALA A 49 2.86 8.15 -1.83
C ALA A 49 2.91 7.11 -0.70
N ASP A 50 2.35 7.40 0.48
CA ASP A 50 2.28 6.44 1.58
C ASP A 50 1.42 5.22 1.21
N LEU A 51 0.34 5.44 0.45
CA LEU A 51 -0.56 4.38 -0.01
C LEU A 51 0.09 3.48 -1.07
N GLY A 52 0.83 4.07 -2.01
CA GLY A 52 1.51 3.35 -3.08
C GLY A 52 2.90 2.80 -2.72
N SER A 53 3.45 3.14 -1.57
CA SER A 53 4.83 2.77 -1.18
C SER A 53 4.91 1.34 -0.64
N GLU A 54 5.92 0.58 -1.10
CA GLU A 54 6.26 -0.76 -0.60
C GLU A 54 6.55 -0.79 0.91
N SER A 55 7.10 0.31 1.45
CA SER A 55 7.39 0.47 2.89
C SER A 55 6.29 1.26 3.62
N GLY A 56 5.23 1.66 2.92
CA GLY A 56 4.08 2.37 3.44
C GLY A 56 2.91 1.42 3.73
N VAL A 57 1.75 1.71 3.14
CA VAL A 57 0.50 0.96 3.33
C VAL A 57 0.28 -0.10 2.24
N LEU A 58 1.07 -0.10 1.16
CA LEU A 58 0.94 -1.10 0.10
C LEU A 58 0.98 -2.56 0.61
N PRO A 59 1.81 -2.94 1.60
CA PRO A 59 1.76 -4.29 2.19
C PRO A 59 0.38 -4.66 2.76
N LEU A 60 -0.29 -3.71 3.43
CA LEU A 60 -1.64 -3.91 3.96
C LEU A 60 -2.66 -4.14 2.84
N VAL A 61 -2.59 -3.31 1.78
CA VAL A 61 -3.47 -3.42 0.61
C VAL A 61 -3.27 -4.75 -0.09
N MET A 62 -2.03 -5.17 -0.31
CA MET A 62 -1.74 -6.43 -0.99
C MET A 62 -2.11 -7.66 -0.16
N TRP A 63 -1.92 -7.61 1.15
CA TRP A 63 -2.39 -8.67 2.05
C TRP A 63 -3.92 -8.78 2.01
N HIS A 64 -4.63 -7.64 2.05
CA HIS A 64 -6.09 -7.64 1.96
C HIS A 64 -6.58 -8.17 0.61
N ALA A 65 -5.97 -7.72 -0.49
CA ALA A 65 -6.25 -8.24 -1.83
C ALA A 65 -6.01 -9.75 -1.91
N GLU A 66 -4.94 -10.25 -1.32
CA GLU A 66 -4.65 -11.68 -1.29
C GLU A 66 -5.74 -12.47 -0.55
N ASN A 67 -6.27 -11.94 0.55
CA ASN A 67 -7.40 -12.55 1.25
C ASN A 67 -8.68 -12.53 0.41
N VAL A 68 -9.03 -11.40 -0.22
CA VAL A 68 -10.19 -11.31 -1.14
C VAL A 68 -10.09 -12.39 -2.23
N TYR A 69 -8.91 -12.58 -2.79
CA TYR A 69 -8.68 -13.59 -3.81
C TYR A 69 -8.74 -15.03 -3.33
N ARG A 70 -8.19 -15.29 -2.13
CA ARG A 70 -8.23 -16.64 -1.54
C ARG A 70 -9.65 -17.12 -1.38
N TYR A 71 -10.53 -16.25 -0.91
CA TYR A 71 -11.94 -16.57 -0.74
C TYR A 71 -12.74 -16.57 -2.06
N GLY A 72 -12.36 -15.73 -3.04
CA GLY A 72 -13.11 -15.58 -4.29
C GLY A 72 -12.72 -16.52 -5.43
N ILE A 73 -11.44 -16.92 -5.52
CA ILE A 73 -10.91 -17.63 -6.70
C ILE A 73 -10.08 -18.86 -6.33
N LYS A 74 -9.05 -18.72 -5.49
CA LYS A 74 -8.13 -19.83 -5.22
C LYS A 74 -7.46 -19.72 -3.86
N GLU A 75 -7.56 -20.78 -3.07
CA GLU A 75 -7.05 -20.88 -1.69
C GLU A 75 -5.57 -20.48 -1.52
N SER A 76 -4.74 -20.63 -2.56
CA SER A 76 -3.31 -20.33 -2.49
C SER A 76 -2.95 -18.83 -2.53
N GLY A 77 -3.90 -17.93 -2.83
CA GLY A 77 -3.60 -16.51 -3.04
C GLY A 77 -2.89 -16.22 -4.38
N PHE A 78 -2.37 -14.99 -4.53
CA PHE A 78 -1.56 -14.61 -5.68
C PHE A 78 -0.06 -14.87 -5.49
N GLY A 79 0.41 -14.99 -4.24
CA GLY A 79 1.81 -15.21 -3.90
C GLY A 79 2.58 -13.92 -3.67
N ALA A 80 1.96 -12.91 -3.04
CA ALA A 80 2.68 -11.74 -2.56
C ALA A 80 3.70 -12.16 -1.48
N SER A 81 4.91 -11.62 -1.56
CA SER A 81 5.95 -11.89 -0.56
C SER A 81 6.07 -10.72 0.40
N PHE A 82 6.04 -11.00 1.70
CA PHE A 82 6.17 -10.00 2.75
C PHE A 82 7.49 -10.20 3.48
N ARG A 83 8.32 -9.15 3.56
CA ARG A 83 9.62 -9.21 4.24
C ARG A 83 9.64 -8.26 5.42
N GLN A 84 10.32 -8.66 6.48
CA GLN A 84 10.53 -7.79 7.63
C GLN A 84 11.45 -6.63 7.26
N ASP A 85 11.03 -5.44 7.65
CA ASP A 85 11.79 -4.21 7.49
C ASP A 85 11.43 -3.30 8.65
N ALA A 86 12.38 -3.01 9.55
CA ALA A 86 12.10 -2.23 10.76
C ALA A 86 11.81 -0.75 10.46
N ASP A 87 12.24 -0.26 9.31
CA ASP A 87 12.10 1.15 8.90
C ASP A 87 10.78 1.38 8.13
N ALA A 88 10.09 0.31 7.73
CA ALA A 88 8.78 0.38 7.09
C ALA A 88 7.66 0.71 8.08
N LEU A 89 6.65 1.46 7.62
CA LEU A 89 5.49 1.90 8.40
C LEU A 89 4.78 0.73 9.10
N LEU A 90 4.70 -0.43 8.44
CA LEU A 90 4.02 -1.62 8.93
C LEU A 90 5.00 -2.72 9.39
N GLN A 91 6.28 -2.38 9.58
CA GLN A 91 7.39 -3.31 9.81
C GLN A 91 7.53 -4.44 8.75
N ARG A 92 6.93 -4.21 7.58
CA ARG A 92 6.84 -5.13 6.47
C ARG A 92 6.95 -4.36 5.16
N THR A 93 7.65 -4.95 4.20
CA THR A 93 7.62 -4.57 2.79
C THR A 93 6.97 -5.67 1.97
N VAL A 94 6.45 -5.33 0.79
CA VAL A 94 5.80 -6.28 -0.13
C VAL A 94 6.54 -6.39 -1.45
N GLY A 95 6.68 -7.60 -1.97
CA GLY A 95 7.25 -7.89 -3.28
C GLY A 95 6.35 -8.78 -4.12
N LEU A 96 6.07 -8.36 -5.36
CA LEU A 96 5.20 -9.06 -6.32
C LEU A 96 5.96 -9.74 -7.47
N GLN A 97 7.30 -9.79 -7.38
CA GLN A 97 8.17 -10.32 -8.44
C GLN A 97 7.99 -11.83 -8.71
N LYS A 98 7.53 -12.58 -7.71
CA LYS A 98 7.32 -14.04 -7.79
C LYS A 98 5.86 -14.41 -8.03
N VAL A 99 4.99 -13.43 -8.23
CA VAL A 99 3.57 -13.67 -8.46
C VAL A 99 3.38 -14.31 -9.83
N HIS A 100 2.71 -15.46 -9.88
CA HIS A 100 2.43 -16.21 -11.12
C HIS A 100 1.19 -15.67 -11.87
N ARG A 101 0.66 -14.52 -11.46
CA ARG A 101 -0.61 -13.96 -11.93
C ARG A 101 -0.36 -12.85 -12.93
N SER A 102 -1.35 -12.64 -13.79
CA SER A 102 -1.28 -11.53 -14.74
C SER A 102 -1.32 -10.20 -14.00
N THR A 103 -0.65 -9.18 -14.54
CA THR A 103 -0.71 -7.82 -13.99
C THR A 103 -2.16 -7.32 -13.93
N ALA A 104 -2.98 -7.62 -14.94
CA ALA A 104 -4.39 -7.21 -14.95
C ALA A 104 -5.18 -7.80 -13.76
N GLU A 105 -4.98 -9.08 -13.46
CA GLU A 105 -5.60 -9.75 -12.32
C GLU A 105 -5.17 -9.11 -11.00
N LEU A 106 -3.87 -8.86 -10.82
CA LEU A 106 -3.36 -8.16 -9.64
C LEU A 106 -4.00 -6.77 -9.45
N LEU A 107 -4.11 -5.98 -10.52
CA LEU A 107 -4.70 -4.64 -10.46
C LEU A 107 -6.19 -4.68 -10.12
N CYS A 108 -6.95 -5.63 -10.68
CA CYS A 108 -8.37 -5.79 -10.39
C CYS A 108 -8.61 -6.06 -8.90
N PHE A 109 -7.90 -7.02 -8.32
CA PHE A 109 -8.08 -7.35 -6.91
C PHE A 109 -7.48 -6.32 -5.95
N THR A 110 -6.44 -5.60 -6.38
CA THR A 110 -5.95 -4.43 -5.64
C THR A 110 -7.04 -3.36 -5.56
N LEU A 111 -7.74 -3.08 -6.66
CA LEU A 111 -8.85 -2.13 -6.69
C LEU A 111 -10.01 -2.61 -5.81
N GLU A 112 -10.37 -3.89 -5.91
CA GLU A 112 -11.43 -4.49 -5.10
C GLU A 112 -11.13 -4.38 -3.61
N ALA A 113 -9.89 -4.69 -3.20
CA ALA A 113 -9.44 -4.51 -1.82
C ALA A 113 -9.55 -3.06 -1.35
N LEU A 114 -9.17 -2.09 -2.17
CA LEU A 114 -9.24 -0.67 -1.83
C LEU A 114 -10.68 -0.17 -1.67
N GLU A 115 -11.59 -0.60 -2.54
CA GLU A 115 -13.01 -0.26 -2.44
C GLU A 115 -13.68 -0.97 -1.26
N ASP A 116 -13.33 -2.23 -1.00
CA ASP A 116 -13.81 -3.01 0.14
C ASP A 116 -13.43 -2.33 1.47
N ILE A 117 -12.16 -1.94 1.62
CA ILE A 117 -11.68 -1.17 2.78
C ILE A 117 -12.51 0.11 2.93
N ARG A 118 -12.76 0.86 1.86
CA ARG A 118 -13.52 2.13 1.91
C ARG A 118 -14.99 1.95 2.26
N ALA A 119 -15.59 0.84 1.83
CA ALA A 119 -17.01 0.57 2.00
C ALA A 119 -17.34 -0.01 3.38
N HIS A 120 -16.45 -0.85 3.93
CA HIS A 120 -16.76 -1.69 5.10
C HIS A 120 -16.02 -1.31 6.37
N LEU A 121 -14.93 -0.53 6.31
CA LEU A 121 -14.27 -0.03 7.51
C LEU A 121 -14.89 1.27 8.03
N PRO A 122 -14.82 1.51 9.36
CA PRO A 122 -15.37 2.72 9.96
C PRO A 122 -14.70 3.99 9.44
N ARG A 123 -15.46 5.08 9.44
CA ARG A 123 -14.92 6.42 9.20
C ARG A 123 -14.16 6.91 10.44
N SER A 124 -13.16 7.76 10.22
CA SER A 124 -12.47 8.42 11.32
C SER A 124 -13.37 9.45 12.00
N MET A 125 -13.32 9.46 13.33
CA MET A 125 -14.00 10.48 14.13
C MET A 125 -13.41 11.89 13.91
N LYS A 126 -12.09 11.98 13.65
CA LYS A 126 -11.39 13.25 13.42
C LYS A 126 -11.39 13.68 11.96
N SER A 127 -11.56 12.75 11.03
CA SER A 127 -11.68 13.00 9.59
C SER A 127 -12.86 12.22 9.01
N PRO A 128 -14.11 12.73 9.11
CA PRO A 128 -15.32 11.98 8.76
C PRO A 128 -15.39 11.49 7.31
N THR A 129 -14.60 12.08 6.41
CA THR A 129 -14.49 11.64 5.01
C THR A 129 -13.49 10.51 4.81
N ALA A 130 -12.55 10.32 5.73
CA ALA A 130 -11.51 9.31 5.65
C ALA A 130 -11.93 8.02 6.38
N THR A 131 -11.50 6.90 5.83
CA THR A 131 -11.63 5.57 6.45
C THR A 131 -10.48 5.34 7.43
N GLU A 132 -10.78 4.80 8.61
CA GLU A 132 -9.79 4.46 9.64
C GLU A 132 -9.23 3.05 9.40
N LEU A 133 -7.90 2.93 9.30
CA LEU A 133 -7.22 1.67 8.97
C LEU A 133 -6.77 0.87 10.20
N ARG A 134 -6.87 1.42 11.42
CA ARG A 134 -6.32 0.80 12.64
C ARG A 134 -6.75 -0.66 12.86
N SER A 135 -8.02 -1.00 12.65
CA SER A 135 -8.52 -2.37 12.82
C SER A 135 -7.89 -3.34 11.82
N LEU A 136 -7.77 -2.92 10.56
CA LEU A 136 -7.15 -3.70 9.51
C LEU A 136 -5.64 -3.89 9.77
N VAL A 137 -4.95 -2.84 10.21
CA VAL A 137 -3.54 -2.92 10.61
C VAL A 137 -3.34 -3.89 11.78
N ALA A 138 -4.25 -3.91 12.76
CA ALA A 138 -4.17 -4.86 13.87
C ALA A 138 -4.33 -6.32 13.40
N GLN A 139 -5.24 -6.59 12.45
CA GLN A 139 -5.41 -7.91 11.86
C GLN A 139 -4.19 -8.33 11.04
N PHE A 140 -3.69 -7.45 10.17
CA PHE A 140 -2.45 -7.66 9.42
C PHE A 140 -1.28 -7.96 10.35
N ALA A 141 -1.13 -7.18 11.43
CA ALA A 141 -0.03 -7.36 12.37
C ALA A 141 -0.10 -8.71 13.09
N HIS A 142 -1.30 -9.12 13.48
CA HIS A 142 -1.55 -10.43 14.09
C HIS A 142 -1.16 -11.57 13.15
N GLU A 143 -1.61 -11.54 11.89
CA GLU A 143 -1.28 -12.58 10.90
C GLU A 143 0.20 -12.60 10.52
N MET A 144 0.84 -11.43 10.45
CA MET A 144 2.26 -11.30 10.09
C MET A 144 3.22 -11.54 11.27
N GLY A 145 2.70 -11.78 12.47
CA GLY A 145 3.50 -11.97 13.68
C GLY A 145 4.33 -10.74 14.05
N VAL A 146 3.80 -9.54 13.83
CA VAL A 146 4.47 -8.28 14.18
C VAL A 146 3.72 -7.53 15.27
N VAL A 147 4.48 -6.81 16.09
CA VAL A 147 3.91 -5.75 16.94
C VAL A 147 3.98 -4.48 16.11
N PRO A 148 2.84 -3.86 15.73
CA PRO A 148 2.87 -2.69 14.87
C PRO A 148 3.68 -1.58 15.56
N GLY A 149 4.69 -1.06 14.85
CA GLY A 149 5.42 0.12 15.29
C GLY A 149 4.43 1.28 15.38
N VAL A 150 4.46 2.01 16.50
CA VAL A 150 3.68 3.25 16.62
C VAL A 150 4.19 4.17 15.51
N ALA A 151 3.37 4.44 14.49
CA ALA A 151 3.77 5.25 13.34
C ALA A 151 4.44 6.55 13.82
N PRO A 152 5.62 6.92 13.28
CA PRO A 152 6.27 8.16 13.67
C PRO A 152 5.37 9.33 13.28
N VAL A 153 5.04 10.17 14.27
CA VAL A 153 4.33 11.42 14.06
C VAL A 153 5.14 12.25 13.06
N SER A 154 4.56 12.56 11.89
CA SER A 154 5.20 13.40 10.89
C SER A 154 5.55 14.75 11.52
N GLY A 155 6.84 14.99 11.77
CA GLY A 155 7.31 16.19 12.47
C GLY A 155 8.74 16.13 13.01
N GLN A 156 9.34 14.95 13.16
CA GLN A 156 10.77 14.87 13.47
C GLN A 156 11.59 14.79 12.18
N SER A 157 12.12 15.95 11.78
CA SER A 157 13.28 16.02 10.89
C SER A 157 14.36 15.13 11.50
N PHE A 158 14.74 14.04 10.82
CA PHE A 158 15.93 13.28 11.19
C PHE A 158 17.13 14.19 10.93
N GLY A 159 17.57 14.86 11.98
CA GLY A 159 18.77 15.68 11.98
C GLY A 159 19.93 14.86 11.44
N ALA A 160 20.57 15.39 10.40
CA ALA A 160 21.85 14.92 9.92
C ALA A 160 22.81 14.77 11.11
N ARG A 161 23.37 13.57 11.30
CA ARG A 161 24.46 13.38 12.26
C ARG A 161 25.64 14.24 11.81
N PRO A 162 26.23 15.09 12.67
CA PRO A 162 27.55 15.62 12.40
C PRO A 162 28.56 14.49 12.60
N HIS A 163 29.44 14.32 11.61
CA HIS A 163 30.65 13.52 11.78
C HIS A 163 31.56 14.25 12.78
N GLY A 164 31.94 13.54 13.85
CA GLY A 164 32.95 13.90 14.83
C GLY A 164 33.52 12.63 15.44
#